data_AF-R7IVX1-F1
#
_entry.id   AF-R7IVX1-F1
#
_cell.length_a   1.000
_cell.length_b   1.000
_cell.length_c   1.000
_cell.angle_alpha   90.00
_cell.angle_beta   90.00
_cell.angle_gamma   90.00
#
_symmetry.space_group_name_H-M   'P 1'
#
loop_
_entity.id
_entity.type
_entity.pdbx_description
1 polymer ?
#
loop_
_entity_poly.entity_id
_entity_poly.type
_entity_poly.pdbx_seq_one_letter_code
_entity_poly.pdbx_strand_id
1 'polypeptide(L)'
;MHRHIYRKKIFSALLILLFCFGFPTVITLVFGSKSGFRPETSFVSSGRSIVLTTENTKETYDMEEFLPCLLMGQASIDDNEAFLEAFAIVLRTYVCQRLSGQSSIEFSNLGLPYLSYSDMQSDWGGDFQANLNKLRKIVKNTSMLVLSSDGTLLDPPYHPVSSGTTRQGSESYMQPVECQFDYESPDYLQTSVFSTDSFLNTFTAASPDLAISSDNPLSSIQILSRDNAGYVTSLQINGTDLDVSDFMNIFHLSSACFELDEYNGGIRIITKGVGCGYGMSLFQAEKMAEKGKNYTDILQYFYTDAMISAIQ
;
A
#
# COMPACT_ATOMS: atom_id res chain seq x y z
N MET A 1 62.36 5.48 -33.56
CA MET A 1 61.25 4.85 -34.32
C MET A 1 60.55 3.68 -33.61
N HIS A 2 61.18 2.98 -32.65
CA HIS A 2 60.59 1.79 -32.01
C HIS A 2 59.55 2.02 -30.89
N ARG A 3 59.61 3.14 -30.14
CA ARG A 3 58.64 3.44 -29.05
C ARG A 3 57.22 3.74 -29.56
N HIS A 4 57.09 4.22 -30.80
CA HIS A 4 55.79 4.61 -31.37
C HIS A 4 54.98 3.41 -31.87
N ILE A 5 55.66 2.34 -32.28
CA ILE A 5 55.06 1.08 -32.77
C ILE A 5 54.53 0.26 -31.60
N TYR A 6 55.26 0.21 -30.48
CA TYR A 6 54.81 -0.49 -29.27
C TYR A 6 53.58 0.17 -28.63
N ARG A 7 53.51 1.52 -28.57
CA ARG A 7 52.32 2.23 -28.08
C ARG A 7 51.07 1.97 -28.92
N LYS A 8 51.20 1.89 -30.27
CA LYS A 8 50.07 1.54 -31.15
C LYS A 8 49.59 0.09 -30.93
N LYS A 9 50.51 -0.87 -30.77
CA LYS A 9 50.14 -2.28 -30.51
C LYS A 9 49.48 -2.48 -29.14
N ILE A 10 49.96 -1.80 -28.10
CA ILE A 10 49.36 -1.84 -26.75
C ILE A 10 47.98 -1.15 -26.75
N PHE A 11 47.83 -0.04 -27.45
CA PHE A 11 46.55 0.67 -27.59
C PHE A 11 45.51 -0.18 -28.35
N SER A 12 45.90 -0.84 -29.45
CA SER A 12 45.02 -1.76 -30.17
C SER A 12 44.64 -3.00 -29.35
N ALA A 13 45.54 -3.54 -28.54
CA ALA A 13 45.22 -4.67 -27.66
C ALA A 13 44.25 -4.28 -26.52
N LEU A 14 44.40 -3.09 -25.94
CA LEU A 14 43.47 -2.54 -24.95
C LEU A 14 42.08 -2.22 -25.54
N LEU A 15 42.03 -1.74 -26.79
CA LEU A 15 40.76 -1.44 -27.46
C LEU A 15 39.96 -2.72 -27.78
N ILE A 16 40.65 -3.82 -28.13
CA ILE A 16 40.02 -5.12 -28.37
C ILE A 16 39.53 -5.74 -27.05
N LEU A 17 40.27 -5.59 -25.95
CA LEU A 17 39.83 -6.06 -24.62
C LEU A 17 38.61 -5.27 -24.11
N LEU A 18 38.58 -3.96 -24.35
CA LEU A 18 37.44 -3.10 -24.02
C LEU A 18 36.22 -3.38 -24.92
N PHE A 19 36.43 -3.86 -26.14
CA PHE A 19 35.35 -4.32 -27.01
C PHE A 19 34.86 -5.73 -26.64
N CYS A 20 35.73 -6.67 -26.27
CA CYS A 20 35.32 -8.02 -25.89
C CYS A 20 34.64 -8.10 -24.51
N PHE A 21 34.99 -7.21 -23.56
CA PHE A 21 34.37 -7.17 -22.23
C PHE A 21 33.39 -6.00 -22.03
N GLY A 22 33.57 -4.89 -22.75
CA GLY A 22 32.65 -3.75 -22.70
C GLY A 22 31.45 -3.88 -23.63
N PHE A 23 31.55 -4.62 -24.75
CA PHE A 23 30.41 -4.78 -25.66
C PHE A 23 29.32 -5.71 -25.13
N PRO A 24 29.62 -6.82 -24.40
CA PRO A 24 28.58 -7.56 -23.70
C PRO A 24 27.89 -6.71 -22.64
N THR A 25 28.62 -5.94 -21.83
CA THR A 25 28.04 -5.13 -20.74
C THR A 25 27.26 -3.91 -21.25
N VAL A 26 27.71 -3.26 -22.34
CA VAL A 26 26.97 -2.18 -22.98
C VAL A 26 25.76 -2.71 -23.75
N ILE A 27 25.80 -3.92 -24.33
CA ILE A 27 24.60 -4.58 -24.86
C ILE A 27 23.65 -4.98 -23.72
N THR A 28 24.12 -5.45 -22.57
CA THR A 28 23.24 -5.68 -21.41
C THR A 28 22.63 -4.37 -20.88
N LEU A 29 23.34 -3.24 -20.99
CA LEU A 29 22.81 -1.93 -20.56
C LEU A 29 21.89 -1.25 -21.59
N VAL A 30 22.10 -1.49 -22.90
CA VAL A 30 21.39 -0.81 -24.00
C VAL A 30 20.31 -1.70 -24.63
N PHE A 31 20.41 -3.03 -24.50
CA PHE A 31 19.39 -4.03 -24.85
C PHE A 31 18.82 -4.77 -23.64
N GLY A 32 19.24 -4.40 -22.43
CA GLY A 32 18.45 -4.61 -21.22
C GLY A 32 17.22 -3.71 -21.27
N SER A 33 16.30 -3.99 -22.19
CA SER A 33 14.89 -3.93 -21.83
C SER A 33 14.82 -4.56 -20.43
N LYS A 34 14.26 -3.85 -19.46
CA LYS A 34 13.84 -4.47 -18.20
C LYS A 34 12.79 -5.55 -18.57
N SER A 35 13.20 -6.67 -19.14
CA SER A 35 12.42 -7.89 -19.10
C SER A 35 12.42 -8.24 -17.62
N GLY A 36 11.29 -7.98 -16.95
CA GLY A 36 11.18 -8.12 -15.51
C GLY A 36 11.71 -9.49 -15.11
N PHE A 37 12.61 -9.53 -14.13
CA PHE A 37 12.98 -10.80 -13.51
C PHE A 37 11.67 -11.44 -13.02
N ARG A 38 11.32 -12.61 -13.58
CA ARG A 38 10.12 -13.36 -13.25
C ARG A 38 10.55 -14.73 -12.76
N PRO A 39 10.45 -14.99 -11.45
CA PRO A 39 10.90 -16.27 -10.92
C PRO A 39 10.03 -17.40 -11.48
N GLU A 40 10.63 -18.55 -11.82
CA GLU A 40 9.83 -19.75 -12.07
C GLU A 40 9.08 -20.11 -10.78
N THR A 41 7.75 -20.11 -10.85
CA THR A 41 6.88 -20.33 -9.68
C THR A 41 5.96 -21.50 -9.92
N SER A 42 5.98 -22.47 -9.00
CA SER A 42 4.96 -23.50 -8.90
C SER A 42 3.78 -22.94 -8.09
N PHE A 43 2.78 -22.39 -8.76
CA PHE A 43 1.50 -21.99 -8.16
C PHE A 43 0.35 -22.74 -8.84
N VAL A 44 -0.79 -22.83 -8.15
CA VAL A 44 -2.04 -23.26 -8.77
C VAL A 44 -2.60 -22.05 -9.51
N SER A 45 -2.72 -22.13 -10.84
CA SER A 45 -3.28 -21.02 -11.61
C SER A 45 -4.71 -20.75 -11.16
N SER A 46 -5.00 -19.47 -10.90
CA SER A 46 -6.34 -19.01 -10.53
C SER A 46 -7.28 -18.87 -11.73
N GLY A 47 -6.76 -18.96 -12.95
CA GLY A 47 -7.48 -18.65 -14.19
C GLY A 47 -7.84 -17.17 -14.33
N ARG A 48 -7.31 -16.32 -13.45
CA ARG A 48 -7.55 -14.87 -13.37
C ARG A 48 -6.22 -14.14 -13.50
N SER A 49 -6.20 -13.09 -14.31
CA SER A 49 -4.96 -12.42 -14.71
C SER A 49 -4.92 -10.95 -14.31
N ILE A 50 -3.73 -10.50 -13.91
CA ILE A 50 -3.40 -9.08 -13.73
C ILE A 50 -2.51 -8.67 -14.90
N VAL A 51 -2.89 -7.57 -15.54
CA VAL A 51 -2.19 -7.02 -16.70
C VAL A 51 -1.44 -5.77 -16.27
N LEU A 52 -0.12 -5.81 -16.36
CA LEU A 52 0.76 -4.69 -16.05
C LEU A 52 1.20 -4.04 -17.37
N THR A 53 0.69 -2.83 -17.62
CA THR A 53 1.04 -2.04 -18.80
C THR A 53 1.96 -0.89 -18.38
N THR A 54 3.18 -0.88 -18.92
CA THR A 54 4.11 0.25 -18.86
C THR A 54 4.20 0.93 -20.24
N GLU A 55 4.93 2.05 -20.35
CA GLU A 55 5.13 2.72 -21.65
C GLU A 55 5.70 1.80 -22.75
N ASN A 56 6.49 0.79 -22.36
CA ASN A 56 7.24 -0.05 -23.30
C ASN A 56 6.86 -1.53 -23.26
N THR A 57 6.17 -1.99 -22.22
CA THR A 57 5.87 -3.41 -22.02
C THR A 57 4.43 -3.62 -21.56
N LYS A 58 3.85 -4.74 -22.01
CA LYS A 58 2.58 -5.26 -21.51
C LYS A 58 2.81 -6.68 -21.04
N GLU A 59 2.74 -6.90 -19.73
CA GLU A 59 2.99 -8.18 -19.10
C GLU A 59 1.71 -8.71 -18.45
N THR A 60 1.43 -9.99 -18.62
CA THR A 60 0.29 -10.67 -18.00
C THR A 60 0.79 -11.68 -16.98
N TYR A 61 0.25 -11.57 -15.78
CA TYR A 61 0.52 -12.44 -14.64
C TYR A 61 -0.76 -13.16 -14.22
N ASP A 62 -0.65 -14.41 -13.78
CA ASP A 62 -1.75 -14.98 -12.99
C ASP A 62 -1.84 -14.20 -11.66
N MET A 63 -3.04 -14.05 -11.12
CA MET A 63 -3.23 -13.38 -9.83
C MET A 63 -2.38 -14.02 -8.72
N GLU A 64 -2.29 -15.37 -8.64
CA GLU A 64 -1.48 -16.05 -7.61
C GLU A 64 0.00 -15.73 -7.75
N GLU A 65 0.45 -15.49 -8.98
CA GLU A 65 1.83 -15.17 -9.28
C GLU A 65 2.18 -13.73 -8.94
N PHE A 66 1.22 -12.82 -9.07
CA PHE A 66 1.40 -11.40 -8.78
C PHE A 66 1.13 -11.06 -7.31
N LEU A 67 0.44 -11.93 -6.58
CA LEU A 67 0.08 -11.72 -5.17
C LEU A 67 1.28 -11.40 -4.26
N PRO A 68 2.46 -12.05 -4.38
CA PRO A 68 3.65 -11.65 -3.63
C PRO A 68 4.06 -10.18 -3.85
N CYS A 69 3.91 -9.68 -5.09
CA CYS A 69 4.22 -8.28 -5.42
C CYS A 69 3.28 -7.30 -4.72
N LEU A 70 1.99 -7.62 -4.65
CA LEU A 70 0.99 -6.84 -3.91
C LEU A 70 1.26 -6.85 -2.41
N LEU A 71 1.63 -8.02 -1.87
CA LEU A 71 1.89 -8.21 -0.46
C LEU A 71 3.13 -7.40 -0.02
N MET A 72 4.24 -7.51 -0.74
CA MET A 72 5.48 -6.78 -0.42
C MET A 72 5.44 -5.30 -0.78
N GLY A 73 4.45 -4.85 -1.57
CA GLY A 73 4.18 -3.43 -1.73
C GLY A 73 3.61 -2.76 -0.48
N GLN A 74 3.18 -3.55 0.53
CA GLN A 74 2.37 -3.07 1.66
C GLN A 74 2.73 -3.69 3.01
N ALA A 75 3.59 -4.72 3.02
CA ALA A 75 4.06 -5.43 4.19
C ALA A 75 5.56 -5.75 4.05
N SER A 76 6.20 -6.13 5.15
CA SER A 76 7.59 -6.55 5.19
C SER A 76 7.71 -8.07 5.10
N ILE A 77 8.80 -8.55 4.50
CA ILE A 77 9.12 -9.98 4.55
C ILE A 77 9.42 -10.47 5.97
N ASP A 78 9.80 -9.57 6.88
CA ASP A 78 10.10 -9.90 8.28
C ASP A 78 8.84 -10.00 9.15
N ASP A 79 7.70 -9.55 8.65
CA ASP A 79 6.42 -9.65 9.36
C ASP A 79 6.05 -11.12 9.63
N ASN A 80 5.16 -11.29 10.59
CA ASN A 80 4.71 -12.59 11.05
C ASN A 80 4.06 -13.39 9.93
N GLU A 81 4.37 -14.69 9.84
CA GLU A 81 3.85 -15.56 8.79
C GLU A 81 2.31 -15.60 8.79
N ALA A 82 1.67 -15.64 9.97
CA ALA A 82 0.20 -15.68 10.06
C ALA A 82 -0.46 -14.36 9.62
N PHE A 83 0.19 -13.22 9.83
CA PHE A 83 -0.28 -11.93 9.31
C PHE A 83 -0.14 -11.89 7.79
N LEU A 84 1.01 -12.27 7.25
CA LEU A 84 1.23 -12.30 5.80
C LEU A 84 0.25 -13.25 5.10
N GLU A 85 -0.10 -14.37 5.73
CA GLU A 85 -1.15 -15.29 5.26
C GLU A 85 -2.54 -14.62 5.29
N ALA A 86 -2.91 -13.97 6.39
CA ALA A 86 -4.19 -13.24 6.47
C ALA A 86 -4.28 -12.14 5.40
N PHE A 87 -3.21 -11.36 5.23
CA PHE A 87 -3.19 -10.25 4.28
C PHE A 87 -3.16 -10.74 2.83
N ALA A 88 -2.50 -11.86 2.54
CA ALA A 88 -2.60 -12.51 1.23
C ALA A 88 -4.05 -12.89 0.87
N ILE A 89 -4.83 -13.40 1.83
CA ILE A 89 -6.26 -13.73 1.63
C ILE A 89 -7.09 -12.45 1.36
N VAL A 90 -6.85 -11.37 2.11
CA VAL A 90 -7.50 -10.07 1.91
C VAL A 90 -7.20 -9.49 0.53
N LEU A 91 -5.92 -9.45 0.13
CA LEU A 91 -5.51 -8.94 -1.18
C LEU A 91 -6.07 -9.79 -2.32
N ARG A 92 -6.04 -11.12 -2.18
CA ARG A 92 -6.64 -12.03 -3.18
C ARG A 92 -8.14 -11.78 -3.33
N THR A 93 -8.86 -11.64 -2.22
CA THR A 93 -10.29 -11.35 -2.22
C THR A 93 -10.57 -10.00 -2.89
N TYR A 94 -9.81 -8.97 -2.55
CA TYR A 94 -9.91 -7.64 -3.17
C TYR A 94 -9.72 -7.71 -4.69
N VAL A 95 -8.68 -8.38 -5.17
CA VAL A 95 -8.45 -8.54 -6.62
C VAL A 95 -9.61 -9.30 -7.28
N CYS A 96 -10.09 -10.39 -6.67
CA CYS A 96 -11.22 -11.15 -7.18
C CYS A 96 -12.50 -10.33 -7.25
N GLN A 97 -12.76 -9.49 -6.26
CA GLN A 97 -13.90 -8.57 -6.22
C GLN A 97 -13.82 -7.56 -7.37
N ARG A 98 -12.63 -6.97 -7.60
CA ARG A 98 -12.42 -5.98 -8.66
C ARG A 98 -12.46 -6.55 -10.07
N LEU A 99 -12.09 -7.83 -10.24
CA LEU A 99 -12.31 -8.56 -11.47
C LEU A 99 -13.80 -8.67 -11.81
N SER A 100 -14.70 -8.70 -10.81
CA SER A 100 -16.16 -8.70 -11.00
C SER A 100 -16.63 -9.76 -12.02
N GLY A 101 -16.05 -10.97 -11.94
CA GLY A 101 -16.35 -12.09 -12.84
C GLY A 101 -15.60 -12.10 -14.18
N GLN A 102 -14.79 -11.08 -14.46
CA GLN A 102 -13.88 -11.07 -15.61
C GLN A 102 -12.65 -11.94 -15.35
N SER A 103 -12.01 -12.40 -16.43
CA SER A 103 -10.79 -13.20 -16.37
C SER A 103 -9.51 -12.36 -16.28
N SER A 104 -9.58 -11.04 -16.50
CA SER A 104 -8.41 -10.17 -16.45
C SER A 104 -8.73 -8.74 -16.03
N ILE A 105 -7.80 -8.08 -15.34
CA ILE A 105 -7.89 -6.66 -14.95
C ILE A 105 -6.56 -5.94 -15.22
N GLU A 106 -6.62 -4.69 -15.70
CA GLU A 106 -5.44 -3.83 -15.76
C GLU A 106 -5.05 -3.39 -14.34
N PHE A 107 -3.77 -3.53 -13.98
CA PHE A 107 -3.26 -3.26 -12.64
C PHE A 107 -3.60 -1.84 -12.15
N SER A 108 -3.58 -0.85 -13.05
CA SER A 108 -3.95 0.54 -12.74
C SER A 108 -5.35 0.69 -12.13
N ASN A 109 -6.25 -0.26 -12.39
CA ASN A 109 -7.62 -0.24 -11.87
C ASN A 109 -7.73 -0.82 -10.45
N LEU A 110 -6.68 -1.46 -9.94
CA LEU A 110 -6.65 -1.97 -8.57
C LEU A 110 -6.38 -0.86 -7.55
N GLY A 111 -5.66 0.20 -7.93
CA GLY A 111 -5.31 1.29 -7.02
C GLY A 111 -4.45 0.85 -5.83
N LEU A 112 -3.71 -0.25 -5.99
CA LEU A 112 -2.82 -0.80 -4.96
C LEU A 112 -1.36 -0.48 -5.30
N PRO A 113 -0.48 -0.32 -4.30
CA PRO A 113 0.96 -0.36 -4.55
C PRO A 113 1.42 -1.81 -4.77
N TYR A 114 2.57 -1.96 -5.42
CA TYR A 114 3.25 -3.25 -5.58
C TYR A 114 4.76 -3.05 -5.56
N LEU A 115 5.48 -4.09 -5.16
CA LEU A 115 6.92 -4.18 -5.32
C LEU A 115 7.23 -5.25 -6.37
N SER A 116 7.97 -4.94 -7.42
CA SER A 116 8.27 -5.92 -8.47
C SER A 116 9.27 -6.97 -7.98
N TYR A 117 9.26 -8.18 -8.57
CA TYR A 117 10.28 -9.18 -8.25
C TYR A 117 11.72 -8.71 -8.52
N SER A 118 11.93 -7.84 -9.53
CA SER A 118 13.23 -7.22 -9.75
C SER A 118 13.63 -6.25 -8.64
N ASP A 119 12.68 -5.49 -8.11
CA ASP A 119 12.95 -4.58 -6.99
C ASP A 119 13.23 -5.39 -5.71
N MET A 120 12.43 -6.45 -5.44
CA MET A 120 12.72 -7.40 -4.36
C MET A 120 14.11 -8.04 -4.48
N GLN A 121 14.54 -8.42 -5.69
CA GLN A 121 15.87 -8.97 -5.92
C GLN A 121 16.97 -7.96 -5.64
N SER A 122 16.75 -6.69 -6.00
CA SER A 122 17.64 -5.59 -5.67
C SER A 122 17.71 -5.35 -4.16
N ASP A 123 16.56 -5.30 -3.50
CA ASP A 123 16.43 -4.93 -2.08
C ASP A 123 16.96 -6.03 -1.14
N TRP A 124 16.64 -7.30 -1.42
CA TRP A 124 17.09 -8.42 -0.57
C TRP A 124 18.48 -8.94 -0.91
N GLY A 125 18.99 -8.65 -2.12
CA GLY A 125 20.33 -9.06 -2.54
C GLY A 125 20.62 -10.54 -2.30
N GLY A 126 21.56 -10.83 -1.38
CA GLY A 126 21.96 -12.19 -1.04
C GLY A 126 20.85 -13.06 -0.42
N ASP A 127 19.91 -12.43 0.28
CA ASP A 127 18.81 -13.12 0.96
C ASP A 127 17.60 -13.36 0.05
N PHE A 128 17.67 -12.91 -1.21
CA PHE A 128 16.56 -12.93 -2.15
C PHE A 128 15.90 -14.31 -2.27
N GLN A 129 16.69 -15.38 -2.43
CA GLN A 129 16.12 -16.72 -2.57
C GLN A 129 15.44 -17.22 -1.30
N ALA A 130 15.99 -16.92 -0.11
CA ALA A 130 15.38 -17.33 1.15
C ALA A 130 14.03 -16.61 1.35
N ASN A 131 14.03 -15.29 1.13
CA ASN A 131 12.85 -14.44 1.25
C ASN A 131 11.76 -14.81 0.23
N LEU A 132 12.14 -15.03 -1.03
CA LEU A 132 11.22 -15.50 -2.06
C LEU A 132 10.61 -16.87 -1.71
N ASN A 133 11.37 -17.78 -1.11
CA ASN A 133 10.84 -19.08 -0.68
C ASN A 133 9.87 -18.95 0.51
N LYS A 134 10.12 -18.03 1.45
CA LYS A 134 9.16 -17.69 2.52
C LYS A 134 7.84 -17.19 1.91
N LEU A 135 7.90 -16.25 0.95
CA LEU A 135 6.69 -15.74 0.28
C LEU A 135 5.91 -16.81 -0.49
N ARG A 136 6.62 -17.68 -1.22
CA ARG A 136 5.99 -18.80 -1.92
C ARG A 136 5.26 -19.73 -0.96
N LYS A 137 5.83 -19.96 0.23
CA LYS A 137 5.18 -20.76 1.28
C LYS A 137 3.88 -20.09 1.75
N ILE A 138 3.91 -18.78 2.03
CA ILE A 138 2.73 -18.00 2.45
C ILE A 138 1.61 -18.08 1.40
N VAL A 139 1.92 -17.81 0.13
CA VAL A 139 0.93 -17.87 -0.96
C VAL A 139 0.41 -19.30 -1.15
N LYS A 140 1.28 -20.31 -1.04
CA LYS A 140 0.88 -21.72 -1.14
C LYS A 140 -0.04 -22.15 0.00
N ASN A 141 0.25 -21.76 1.24
CA ASN A 141 -0.55 -22.12 2.41
C ASN A 141 -1.97 -21.54 2.34
N THR A 142 -2.10 -20.39 1.68
CA THR A 142 -3.38 -19.67 1.49
C THR A 142 -3.91 -19.79 0.07
N SER A 143 -3.41 -20.76 -0.70
CA SER A 143 -3.69 -20.84 -2.14
C SER A 143 -5.19 -20.89 -2.39
N MET A 144 -5.64 -20.01 -3.27
CA MET A 144 -7.04 -19.86 -3.65
C MET A 144 -8.00 -19.43 -2.53
N LEU A 145 -7.54 -19.19 -1.29
CA LEU A 145 -8.43 -18.82 -0.19
C LEU A 145 -8.85 -17.35 -0.27
N VAL A 146 -10.16 -17.12 -0.20
CA VAL A 146 -10.81 -15.80 -0.23
C VAL A 146 -11.86 -15.69 0.89
N LEU A 147 -12.25 -14.45 1.19
CA LEU A 147 -13.35 -14.13 2.10
C LEU A 147 -14.67 -14.00 1.35
N SER A 148 -15.73 -14.54 1.94
CA SER A 148 -17.09 -14.48 1.40
C SER A 148 -18.14 -14.38 2.50
N SER A 149 -19.30 -13.82 2.18
CA SER A 149 -20.53 -13.87 2.97
C SER A 149 -21.66 -14.34 2.06
N ASP A 150 -22.41 -15.36 2.48
CA ASP A 150 -23.51 -15.94 1.72
C ASP A 150 -23.14 -16.31 0.26
N GLY A 151 -21.91 -16.83 0.07
CA GLY A 151 -21.37 -17.21 -1.24
C GLY A 151 -20.95 -16.04 -2.13
N THR A 152 -21.08 -14.80 -1.65
CA THR A 152 -20.61 -13.59 -2.35
C THR A 152 -19.26 -13.17 -1.80
N LEU A 153 -18.30 -12.87 -2.69
CA LEU A 153 -17.00 -12.34 -2.28
C LEU A 153 -17.17 -11.03 -1.51
N LEU A 154 -16.41 -10.87 -0.43
CA LEU A 154 -16.40 -9.59 0.29
C LEU A 154 -15.67 -8.52 -0.52
N ASP A 155 -15.99 -7.25 -0.23
CA ASP A 155 -15.05 -6.15 -0.43
C ASP A 155 -14.32 -5.95 0.90
N PRO A 156 -13.05 -6.37 1.03
CA PRO A 156 -12.37 -6.40 2.33
C PRO A 156 -11.47 -5.15 2.48
N PRO A 157 -12.00 -4.01 2.99
CA PRO A 157 -11.16 -2.85 3.25
C PRO A 157 -10.13 -3.20 4.32
N TYR A 158 -8.99 -2.53 4.23
CA TYR A 158 -7.93 -2.58 5.22
C TYR A 158 -7.23 -1.23 5.24
N HIS A 159 -6.48 -0.97 6.31
CA HIS A 159 -5.74 0.28 6.50
C HIS A 159 -4.54 0.04 7.41
N PRO A 160 -3.47 0.87 7.33
CA PRO A 160 -2.26 0.62 8.12
C PRO A 160 -2.48 0.63 9.63
N VAL A 161 -3.14 1.68 10.17
CA VAL A 161 -3.31 1.89 11.62
C VAL A 161 -4.67 2.55 11.89
N SER A 162 -5.49 2.02 12.78
CA SER A 162 -6.77 2.65 13.15
C SER A 162 -6.59 3.81 14.15
N SER A 163 -7.68 4.50 14.49
CA SER A 163 -7.70 5.48 15.59
C SER A 163 -7.74 4.83 16.99
N GLY A 164 -7.66 3.50 17.07
CA GLY A 164 -7.83 2.68 18.29
C GLY A 164 -9.04 1.75 18.20
N THR A 165 -9.95 2.00 17.26
CA THR A 165 -11.09 1.14 16.91
C THR A 165 -11.34 1.26 15.41
N THR A 166 -11.75 0.18 14.75
CA THR A 166 -12.18 0.24 13.35
C THR A 166 -13.56 0.90 13.23
N ARG A 167 -13.85 1.42 12.04
CA ARG A 167 -15.11 2.09 11.72
C ARG A 167 -16.20 1.08 11.37
N GLN A 168 -17.44 1.43 11.71
CA GLN A 168 -18.62 0.70 11.27
C GLN A 168 -18.79 0.84 9.75
N GLY A 169 -18.70 -0.26 9.01
CA GLY A 169 -19.04 -0.29 7.59
C GLY A 169 -20.54 -0.49 7.35
N SER A 170 -20.96 -0.34 6.09
CA SER A 170 -22.35 -0.59 5.67
C SER A 170 -22.71 -2.08 5.65
N GLU A 171 -21.71 -2.94 5.49
CA GLU A 171 -21.88 -4.38 5.40
C GLU A 171 -21.85 -5.03 6.80
N SER A 172 -22.60 -6.12 6.98
CA SER A 172 -22.72 -6.82 8.26
C SER A 172 -21.37 -7.33 8.79
N TYR A 173 -20.46 -7.72 7.90
CA TYR A 173 -19.12 -8.20 8.26
C TYR A 173 -18.17 -7.09 8.71
N MET A 174 -18.52 -5.80 8.56
CA MET A 174 -17.69 -4.65 8.94
C MET A 174 -18.13 -4.05 10.28
N GLN A 175 -18.11 -4.84 11.34
CA GLN A 175 -18.39 -4.35 12.69
C GLN A 175 -17.15 -3.66 13.29
N PRO A 176 -17.32 -2.58 14.10
CA PRO A 176 -16.25 -1.96 14.86
C PRO A 176 -15.58 -2.97 15.79
N VAL A 177 -14.25 -3.05 15.72
CA VAL A 177 -13.44 -3.84 16.65
C VAL A 177 -12.33 -3.01 17.24
N GLU A 178 -12.01 -3.28 18.51
CA GLU A 178 -10.94 -2.58 19.22
C GLU A 178 -9.58 -2.92 18.61
N CYS A 179 -8.71 -1.93 18.49
CA CYS A 179 -7.36 -2.10 17.96
C CYS A 179 -6.35 -1.58 18.98
N GLN A 180 -6.37 -2.19 20.18
CA GLN A 180 -5.57 -1.74 21.32
C GLN A 180 -4.05 -1.73 21.07
N PHE A 181 -3.54 -2.48 20.09
CA PHE A 181 -2.12 -2.42 19.77
C PHE A 181 -1.78 -1.27 18.83
N ASP A 182 -2.75 -0.66 18.14
CA ASP A 182 -2.49 0.45 17.24
C ASP A 182 -1.90 1.67 17.97
N TYR A 183 -2.18 1.83 19.27
CA TYR A 183 -1.53 2.85 20.11
C TYR A 183 0.00 2.70 20.21
N GLU A 184 0.53 1.51 19.95
CA GLU A 184 1.97 1.22 19.95
C GLU A 184 2.63 1.53 18.61
N SER A 185 1.84 1.80 17.56
CA SER A 185 2.39 2.15 16.24
C SER A 185 3.11 3.50 16.31
N PRO A 186 4.34 3.60 15.77
CA PRO A 186 5.03 4.89 15.69
C PRO A 186 4.26 5.91 14.84
N ASP A 187 3.39 5.45 13.95
CA ASP A 187 2.58 6.28 13.07
C ASP A 187 1.17 6.58 13.64
N TYR A 188 0.87 6.14 14.87
CA TYR A 188 -0.46 6.29 15.48
C TYR A 188 -0.86 7.76 15.65
N LEU A 189 0.06 8.63 16.08
CA LEU A 189 -0.17 10.06 16.22
C LEU A 189 0.76 10.83 15.30
N GLN A 190 0.20 11.60 14.37
CA GLN A 190 0.97 12.54 13.56
C GLN A 190 0.54 13.97 13.88
N THR A 191 1.50 14.88 13.87
CA THR A 191 1.28 16.29 14.19
C THR A 191 1.87 17.15 13.10
N SER A 192 1.03 17.96 12.47
CA SER A 192 1.43 18.98 11.50
C SER A 192 1.25 20.36 12.13
N VAL A 193 2.29 21.18 12.10
CA VAL A 193 2.27 22.55 12.65
C VAL A 193 2.51 23.54 11.52
N PHE A 194 1.63 24.53 11.43
CA PHE A 194 1.66 25.58 10.43
C PHE A 194 1.72 26.94 11.12
N SER A 195 2.50 27.88 10.57
CA SER A 195 2.19 29.29 10.84
C SER A 195 0.84 29.65 10.22
N THR A 196 0.19 30.70 10.71
CA THR A 196 -1.06 31.19 10.12
C THR A 196 -0.93 31.43 8.62
N ASP A 197 0.11 32.16 8.19
CA ASP A 197 0.34 32.43 6.76
C ASP A 197 0.52 31.14 5.95
N SER A 198 1.27 30.15 6.47
CA SER A 198 1.47 28.89 5.77
C SER A 198 0.17 28.11 5.64
N PHE A 199 -0.64 28.06 6.70
CA PHE A 199 -1.92 27.37 6.70
C PHE A 199 -2.88 27.97 5.67
N LEU A 200 -3.01 29.30 5.66
CA LEU A 200 -3.85 30.02 4.71
C LEU A 200 -3.38 29.84 3.27
N ASN A 201 -2.07 29.99 3.01
CA ASN A 201 -1.52 29.84 1.68
C ASN A 201 -1.71 28.42 1.14
N THR A 202 -1.50 27.40 1.97
CA THR A 202 -1.74 25.99 1.60
C THR A 202 -3.21 25.77 1.23
N PHE A 203 -4.15 26.28 2.04
CA PHE A 203 -5.58 26.14 1.76
C PHE A 203 -6.01 26.88 0.50
N THR A 204 -5.68 28.17 0.38
CA THR A 204 -6.07 29.01 -0.75
C THR A 204 -5.49 28.53 -2.08
N ALA A 205 -4.29 27.93 -2.08
CA ALA A 205 -3.71 27.35 -3.29
C ALA A 205 -4.54 26.19 -3.86
N ALA A 206 -5.20 25.42 -2.99
CA ALA A 206 -5.99 24.25 -3.37
C ALA A 206 -7.50 24.53 -3.46
N SER A 207 -8.00 25.55 -2.76
CA SER A 207 -9.41 25.92 -2.72
C SER A 207 -9.58 27.44 -2.82
N PRO A 208 -9.28 28.05 -3.98
CA PRO A 208 -9.24 29.52 -4.13
C PRO A 208 -10.61 30.20 -3.97
N ASP A 209 -11.69 29.44 -4.15
CA ASP A 209 -13.07 29.95 -4.02
C ASP A 209 -13.58 29.96 -2.57
N LEU A 210 -12.82 29.37 -1.64
CA LEU A 210 -13.13 29.35 -0.20
C LEU A 210 -12.09 30.18 0.56
N ALA A 211 -12.57 31.11 1.39
CA ALA A 211 -11.71 31.93 2.23
C ALA A 211 -11.69 31.39 3.67
N ILE A 212 -10.53 31.43 4.31
CA ILE A 212 -10.35 31.25 5.76
C ILE A 212 -9.92 32.60 6.35
N SER A 213 -10.51 32.98 7.49
CA SER A 213 -10.18 34.24 8.15
C SER A 213 -8.70 34.29 8.57
N SER A 214 -8.00 35.38 8.26
CA SER A 214 -6.61 35.57 8.69
C SER A 214 -6.48 35.88 10.18
N ASP A 215 -7.50 36.49 10.78
CA ASP A 215 -7.47 36.92 12.17
C ASP A 215 -7.79 35.78 13.13
N ASN A 216 -8.67 34.86 12.71
CA ASN A 216 -9.01 33.66 13.45
C ASN A 216 -9.33 32.49 12.49
N PRO A 217 -8.29 31.80 11.98
CA PRO A 217 -8.46 30.74 10.99
C PRO A 217 -9.38 29.61 11.45
N LEU A 218 -9.26 29.17 12.70
CA LEU A 218 -10.05 28.06 13.22
C LEU A 218 -11.54 28.39 13.33
N SER A 219 -11.91 29.66 13.52
CA SER A 219 -13.32 30.06 13.52
C SER A 219 -14.01 29.88 12.17
N SER A 220 -13.25 29.84 11.07
CA SER A 220 -13.80 29.54 9.75
C SER A 220 -14.01 28.05 9.53
N ILE A 221 -13.46 27.16 10.37
CA ILE A 221 -13.51 25.71 10.19
C ILE A 221 -14.47 25.10 11.22
N GLN A 222 -15.50 24.43 10.73
CA GLN A 222 -16.47 23.76 11.60
C GLN A 222 -16.54 22.27 11.27
N ILE A 223 -16.12 21.42 12.21
CA ILE A 223 -16.37 19.97 12.14
C ILE A 223 -17.82 19.75 12.56
N LEU A 224 -18.66 19.31 11.62
CA LEU A 224 -20.09 19.12 11.85
C LEU A 224 -20.41 17.78 12.51
N SER A 225 -19.67 16.73 12.14
CA SER A 225 -19.91 15.39 12.67
C SER A 225 -18.67 14.51 12.62
N ARG A 226 -18.67 13.51 13.49
CA ARG A 226 -17.74 12.38 13.52
C ARG A 226 -18.53 11.10 13.65
N ASP A 227 -17.97 9.99 13.16
CA ASP A 227 -18.48 8.68 13.52
C ASP A 227 -18.02 8.23 14.92
N ASN A 228 -18.50 7.07 15.35
CA ASN A 228 -18.21 6.52 16.68
C ASN A 228 -16.73 6.16 16.89
N ALA A 229 -15.95 6.00 15.82
CA ALA A 229 -14.50 5.76 15.88
C ALA A 229 -13.70 7.08 15.82
N GLY A 230 -14.38 8.23 15.78
CA GLY A 230 -13.78 9.56 15.86
C GLY A 230 -13.34 10.16 14.52
N TYR A 231 -13.61 9.49 13.40
CA TYR A 231 -13.28 10.01 12.07
C TYR A 231 -14.28 11.10 11.70
N VAL A 232 -13.78 12.23 11.21
CA VAL A 232 -14.62 13.34 10.70
C VAL A 232 -15.39 12.85 9.48
N THR A 233 -16.71 13.04 9.51
CA THR A 233 -17.62 12.63 8.44
C THR A 233 -18.18 13.82 7.66
N SER A 234 -18.12 15.02 8.23
CA SER A 234 -18.55 16.25 7.56
C SER A 234 -17.89 17.47 8.21
N LEU A 235 -17.43 18.40 7.38
CA LEU A 235 -16.86 19.67 7.80
C LEU A 235 -17.28 20.81 6.87
N GLN A 236 -17.26 22.02 7.40
CA GLN A 236 -17.58 23.24 6.68
C GLN A 236 -16.47 24.28 6.82
N ILE A 237 -16.31 25.09 5.77
CA ILE A 237 -15.49 26.30 5.76
C ILE A 237 -16.42 27.50 5.54
N ASN A 238 -16.57 28.37 6.54
CA ASN A 238 -17.49 29.51 6.54
C ASN A 238 -18.92 29.14 6.07
N GLY A 239 -19.42 28.00 6.55
CA GLY A 239 -20.78 27.51 6.25
C GLY A 239 -20.93 26.83 4.88
N THR A 240 -19.85 26.69 4.10
CA THR A 240 -19.83 25.92 2.86
C THR A 240 -19.25 24.53 3.13
N ASP A 241 -19.94 23.48 2.70
CA ASP A 241 -19.47 22.10 2.85
C ASP A 241 -18.18 21.90 2.06
N LEU A 242 -17.20 21.24 2.69
CA LEU A 242 -15.96 20.81 2.06
C LEU A 242 -15.81 19.30 2.26
N ASP A 243 -15.41 18.58 1.21
CA ASP A 243 -15.15 17.15 1.33
C ASP A 243 -14.00 16.91 2.31
N VAL A 244 -14.19 15.96 3.23
CA VAL A 244 -13.17 15.65 4.25
C VAL A 244 -11.88 15.17 3.60
N SER A 245 -11.97 14.42 2.50
CA SER A 245 -10.84 13.92 1.72
C SER A 245 -10.08 15.07 1.06
N ASP A 246 -10.78 16.11 0.59
CA ASP A 246 -10.12 17.32 0.06
C ASP A 246 -9.32 18.01 1.16
N PHE A 247 -9.92 18.21 2.35
CA PHE A 247 -9.20 18.78 3.49
C PHE A 247 -7.97 17.95 3.88
N MET A 248 -8.11 16.62 3.92
CA MET A 248 -6.98 15.72 4.17
C MET A 248 -5.89 15.84 3.11
N ASN A 249 -6.25 15.92 1.83
CA ASN A 249 -5.31 16.06 0.73
C ASN A 249 -4.55 17.39 0.78
N ILE A 250 -5.25 18.48 1.12
CA ILE A 250 -4.68 19.84 1.25
C ILE A 250 -3.58 19.88 2.32
N PHE A 251 -3.82 19.26 3.47
CA PHE A 251 -2.90 19.30 4.60
C PHE A 251 -2.08 18.02 4.78
N HIS A 252 -2.16 17.09 3.83
CA HIS A 252 -1.49 15.79 3.84
C HIS A 252 -1.73 15.01 5.14
N LEU A 253 -2.99 14.95 5.58
CA LEU A 253 -3.38 14.25 6.81
C LEU A 253 -3.40 12.74 6.61
N SER A 254 -2.89 12.00 7.60
CA SER A 254 -2.81 10.53 7.54
C SER A 254 -4.17 9.83 7.64
N SER A 255 -5.17 10.47 8.26
CA SER A 255 -6.51 9.93 8.43
C SER A 255 -7.55 11.05 8.58
N ALA A 256 -8.83 10.71 8.43
CA ALA A 256 -9.92 11.64 8.75
C ALA A 256 -10.18 11.76 10.27
N CYS A 257 -9.44 11.05 11.13
CA CYS A 257 -9.52 11.19 12.57
C CYS A 257 -8.54 12.27 13.03
N PHE A 258 -8.90 13.54 12.86
CA PHE A 258 -8.04 14.67 13.22
C PHE A 258 -8.71 15.69 14.13
N GLU A 259 -7.91 16.46 14.83
CA GLU A 259 -8.29 17.63 15.64
C GLU A 259 -7.42 18.82 15.23
N LEU A 260 -7.98 20.03 15.31
CA LEU A 260 -7.27 21.28 15.06
C LEU A 260 -7.28 22.14 16.32
N ASP A 261 -6.14 22.76 16.62
CA ASP A 261 -6.00 23.68 17.74
C ASP A 261 -5.00 24.80 17.46
N GLU A 262 -5.14 25.92 18.17
CA GLU A 262 -4.17 27.00 18.12
C GLU A 262 -2.90 26.59 18.86
N TYR A 263 -1.75 26.76 18.21
CA TYR A 263 -0.46 26.39 18.78
C TYR A 263 0.62 27.39 18.39
N ASN A 264 1.24 28.04 19.38
CA ASN A 264 2.33 29.01 19.21
C ASN A 264 2.03 30.12 18.16
N GLY A 265 0.79 30.63 18.15
CA GLY A 265 0.36 31.66 17.19
C GLY A 265 0.13 31.15 15.77
N GLY A 266 0.06 29.83 15.58
CA GLY A 266 -0.32 29.17 14.33
C GLY A 266 -1.35 28.07 14.57
N ILE A 267 -1.43 27.14 13.63
CA ILE A 267 -2.39 26.03 13.65
C ILE A 267 -1.63 24.72 13.82
N ARG A 268 -2.09 23.88 14.73
CA ARG A 268 -1.68 22.49 14.85
C ARG A 268 -2.82 21.58 14.43
N ILE A 269 -2.51 20.57 13.63
CA ILE A 269 -3.41 19.47 13.29
C ILE A 269 -2.82 18.20 13.85
N ILE A 270 -3.60 17.47 14.66
CA ILE A 270 -3.21 16.17 15.20
C ILE A 270 -4.10 15.12 14.55
N THR A 271 -3.51 14.15 13.85
CA THR A 271 -4.22 12.99 13.29
C THR A 271 -3.97 11.75 14.13
N LYS A 272 -4.98 10.88 14.23
CA LYS A 272 -4.93 9.55 14.87
C LYS A 272 -5.09 8.47 13.81
N GLY A 273 -4.18 7.51 13.79
CA GLY A 273 -4.14 6.43 12.80
C GLY A 273 -3.75 6.90 11.40
N VAL A 274 -3.76 5.93 10.48
CA VAL A 274 -3.37 6.05 9.09
C VAL A 274 -4.37 5.28 8.22
N GLY A 275 -4.94 5.94 7.22
CA GLY A 275 -5.88 5.38 6.27
C GLY A 275 -7.35 5.52 6.68
N CYS A 276 -8.21 4.72 6.05
CA CYS A 276 -9.65 4.93 6.05
C CYS A 276 -10.37 4.49 7.33
N GLY A 277 -9.73 3.62 8.14
CA GLY A 277 -10.28 3.08 9.39
C GLY A 277 -11.24 1.90 9.23
N TYR A 278 -11.56 1.46 8.01
CA TYR A 278 -12.48 0.34 7.77
C TYR A 278 -11.75 -1.01 7.67
N GLY A 279 -12.41 -2.07 8.14
CA GLY A 279 -11.94 -3.45 8.05
C GLY A 279 -10.64 -3.70 8.81
N MET A 280 -9.69 -4.42 8.20
CA MET A 280 -8.50 -4.88 8.90
C MET A 280 -7.47 -3.76 9.13
N SER A 281 -7.14 -3.50 10.40
CA SER A 281 -5.95 -2.70 10.77
C SER A 281 -4.71 -3.59 10.66
N LEU A 282 -3.78 -3.23 9.78
CA LEU A 282 -2.59 -4.04 9.50
C LEU A 282 -1.67 -4.15 10.72
N PHE A 283 -1.46 -3.05 11.44
CA PHE A 283 -0.62 -3.06 12.65
C PHE A 283 -1.22 -3.94 13.75
N GLN A 284 -2.51 -3.79 14.03
CA GLN A 284 -3.21 -4.65 14.98
C GLN A 284 -3.17 -6.13 14.54
N ALA A 285 -3.35 -6.43 13.26
CA ALA A 285 -3.28 -7.79 12.72
C ALA A 285 -1.89 -8.43 12.91
N GLU A 286 -0.82 -7.68 12.65
CA GLU A 286 0.55 -8.11 12.90
C GLU A 286 0.79 -8.39 14.39
N LYS A 287 0.35 -7.48 15.28
CA LYS A 287 0.46 -7.68 16.74
C LYS A 287 -0.36 -8.85 17.27
N MET A 288 -1.51 -9.15 16.65
CA MET A 288 -2.25 -10.37 16.94
C MET A 288 -1.46 -11.62 16.53
N ALA A 289 -0.83 -11.60 15.36
CA ALA A 289 -0.01 -12.69 14.86
C ALA A 289 1.24 -12.93 15.74
N GLU A 290 1.93 -11.86 16.16
CA GLU A 290 3.03 -11.93 17.14
C GLU A 290 2.60 -12.58 18.47
N LYS A 291 1.33 -12.42 18.86
CA LYS A 291 0.73 -13.05 20.05
C LYS A 291 0.19 -14.46 19.80
N GLY A 292 0.50 -15.05 18.65
CA GLY A 292 0.20 -16.44 18.32
C GLY A 292 -1.18 -16.68 17.71
N LYS A 293 -1.89 -15.63 17.29
CA LYS A 293 -3.12 -15.78 16.49
C LYS A 293 -2.77 -16.24 15.08
N ASN A 294 -3.51 -17.20 14.56
CA ASN A 294 -3.36 -17.64 13.17
C ASN A 294 -4.17 -16.72 12.22
N TYR A 295 -4.00 -16.89 10.91
CA TYR A 295 -4.71 -16.06 9.92
C TYR A 295 -6.23 -16.15 10.03
N THR A 296 -6.80 -17.30 10.44
CA THR A 296 -8.25 -17.46 10.58
C THR A 296 -8.77 -16.64 11.75
N ASP A 297 -8.07 -16.66 12.89
CA ASP A 297 -8.42 -15.84 14.05
C ASP A 297 -8.35 -14.34 13.71
N ILE A 298 -7.31 -13.92 12.97
CA ILE A 298 -7.12 -12.53 12.54
C ILE A 298 -8.26 -12.10 11.61
N LEU A 299 -8.58 -12.89 10.58
CA LEU A 299 -9.62 -12.54 9.62
C LEU A 299 -11.01 -12.50 10.25
N GLN A 300 -11.34 -13.46 11.12
CA GLN A 300 -12.62 -13.47 11.85
C GLN A 300 -12.75 -12.30 12.83
N TYR A 301 -11.63 -11.78 13.34
CA TYR A 301 -11.63 -10.61 14.19
C TYR A 301 -12.09 -9.36 13.44
N PHE A 302 -11.58 -9.13 12.22
CA PHE A 302 -11.87 -7.91 11.46
C PHE A 302 -13.07 -8.01 10.52
N TYR A 303 -13.41 -9.22 10.08
CA TYR A 303 -14.50 -9.46 9.14
C TYR A 303 -15.48 -10.46 9.79
N THR A 304 -16.44 -9.93 10.53
CA THR A 304 -17.40 -10.72 11.31
C THR A 304 -18.20 -11.66 10.41
N ASP A 305 -18.34 -12.92 10.83
CA ASP A 305 -19.05 -13.99 10.10
C ASP A 305 -18.53 -14.30 8.68
N ALA A 306 -17.36 -13.77 8.30
CA ALA A 306 -16.75 -14.05 7.01
C ALA A 306 -16.33 -15.53 6.90
N MET A 307 -16.69 -16.15 5.78
CA MET A 307 -16.28 -17.51 5.45
C MET A 307 -15.01 -17.50 4.60
N ILE A 308 -14.01 -18.26 5.03
CA ILE A 308 -12.80 -18.53 4.24
C ILE A 308 -13.07 -19.74 3.36
N SER A 309 -13.09 -19.55 2.05
CA SER A 309 -13.30 -20.63 1.08
C SER A 309 -12.37 -20.51 -0.12
N ALA A 310 -12.17 -21.61 -0.84
CA ALA A 310 -11.41 -21.57 -2.07
C ALA A 310 -12.24 -20.92 -3.19
N ILE A 311 -11.60 -20.10 -4.02
CA ILE A 311 -12.21 -19.54 -5.22
C ILE A 311 -12.70 -20.69 -6.12
N GLN A 312 -13.95 -20.59 -6.56
CA GLN A 312 -14.54 -21.47 -7.57
C GLN A 312 -14.12 -21.09 -8.99
#